data_AF-A0A929K7A0-F1
#
_entry.id   AF-A0A929K7A0-F1
#
_cell.length_a   1.000
_cell.length_b   1.000
_cell.length_c   1.000
_cell.angle_alpha   90.00
_cell.angle_beta   90.00
_cell.angle_gamma   90.00
#
_symmetry.space_group_name_H-M   'P 1'
#
loop_
_entity.id
_entity.type
_entity.pdbx_description
1 polymer ?
#
loop_
_entity_poly.entity_id
_entity_poly.type
_entity_poly.pdbx_seq_one_letter_code
_entity_poly.pdbx_strand_id
1 'polypeptide(L)'
;DKAGVDANDQLKYQIVERVRDHLDAFSDHRLNSLDGLRLDFENSSILIRASGTEPKIRVIVESEDQGELERLMGIGKQVVNIAKREVP
;
A
#
# COMPACT_ATOMS: atom_id res chain seq x y z
N ASP A 1 2.69 -4.42 11.23
CA ASP A 1 4.02 -3.83 10.99
C ASP A 1 3.96 -2.68 9.97
N LYS A 2 5.00 -1.86 9.86
CA LYS A 2 5.09 -0.70 8.95
C LYS A 2 6.37 -0.73 8.10
N ALA A 3 6.23 -0.38 6.84
CA ALA A 3 7.34 -0.16 5.92
C ALA A 3 7.20 1.17 5.17
N GLY A 4 8.33 1.73 4.75
CA GLY A 4 8.40 2.88 3.86
C GLY A 4 9.07 2.50 2.54
N VAL A 5 8.49 2.96 1.43
CA VAL A 5 9.10 2.90 0.09
C VAL A 5 9.41 4.32 -0.34
N ASP A 6 10.69 4.62 -0.56
CA ASP A 6 11.12 5.95 -0.99
C ASP A 6 10.45 6.33 -2.33
N ALA A 7 10.01 7.58 -2.44
CA ALA A 7 9.31 8.08 -3.62
C ALA A 7 9.67 9.55 -3.85
N ASN A 8 9.60 10.01 -5.10
CA ASN A 8 9.68 11.44 -5.36
C ASN A 8 8.50 12.15 -4.67
N ASP A 9 8.79 13.24 -3.94
CA ASP A 9 7.80 13.97 -3.16
C ASP A 9 6.64 14.53 -4.01
N GLN A 10 6.93 14.91 -5.25
CA GLN A 10 5.95 15.43 -6.21
C GLN A 10 5.05 14.33 -6.79
N LEU A 11 5.54 13.09 -6.84
CA LEU A 11 4.88 11.97 -7.51
C LEU A 11 4.22 10.99 -6.53
N LYS A 12 4.56 11.01 -5.24
CA LYS A 12 4.08 10.03 -4.24
C LYS A 12 2.56 9.83 -4.22
N TYR A 13 1.79 10.89 -4.45
CA TYR A 13 0.32 10.80 -4.52
C TYR A 13 -0.15 10.12 -5.81
N GLN A 14 0.45 10.46 -6.96
CA GLN A 14 0.14 9.81 -8.24
C GLN A 14 0.51 8.32 -8.21
N ILE A 15 1.61 7.97 -7.56
CA ILE A 15 2.01 6.57 -7.37
C ILE A 15 0.97 5.82 -6.54
N VAL A 16 0.45 6.40 -5.45
CA VAL A 16 -0.61 5.78 -4.66
C VAL A 16 -1.89 5.62 -5.46
N GLU A 17 -2.28 6.61 -6.27
CA GLU A 17 -3.42 6.46 -7.18
C GLU A 17 -3.19 5.33 -8.19
N ARG A 18 -1.97 5.18 -8.72
CA ARG A 18 -1.62 4.09 -9.63
C ARG A 18 -1.66 2.71 -8.95
N VAL A 19 -1.41 2.61 -7.64
CA VAL A 19 -1.57 1.35 -6.90
C VAL A 19 -3.02 0.84 -6.95
N ARG A 20 -4.02 1.72 -7.14
CA ARG A 20 -5.43 1.31 -7.28
C ARG A 20 -5.64 0.33 -8.44
N ASP A 21 -4.84 0.43 -9.49
CA ASP A 21 -4.93 -0.43 -10.67
C ASP A 21 -4.36 -1.85 -10.44
N HIS A 22 -3.69 -2.07 -9.29
CA HIS A 22 -3.04 -3.33 -8.90
C HIS A 22 -3.69 -3.97 -7.65
N LEU A 23 -4.91 -3.57 -7.31
CA LEU A 23 -5.62 -4.11 -6.13
C LEU A 23 -6.14 -5.53 -6.33
N ASP A 24 -6.16 -6.03 -7.56
CA ASP A 24 -6.41 -7.43 -7.90
C ASP A 24 -5.38 -8.39 -7.29
N ALA A 25 -4.20 -7.89 -6.92
CA ALA A 25 -3.22 -8.63 -6.13
C ALA A 25 -3.69 -8.98 -4.70
N PHE A 26 -4.79 -8.38 -4.24
CA PHE A 26 -5.38 -8.63 -2.92
C PHE A 26 -6.78 -9.24 -3.07
N SER A 27 -6.95 -10.51 -2.71
CA SER A 27 -8.27 -11.18 -2.75
C SER A 27 -9.18 -10.73 -1.59
N ASP A 28 -10.50 -10.70 -1.84
CA ASP A 28 -11.55 -10.60 -0.82
C ASP A 28 -11.43 -9.43 0.17
N HIS A 29 -11.09 -8.25 -0.35
CA HIS A 29 -10.93 -7.03 0.43
C HIS A 29 -12.12 -6.07 0.30
N ARG A 30 -12.32 -5.23 1.31
CA ARG A 30 -13.12 -4.01 1.21
C ARG A 30 -12.20 -2.80 1.12
N LEU A 31 -12.38 -1.99 0.08
CA LEU A 31 -11.60 -0.76 -0.14
C LEU A 31 -12.22 0.45 0.57
N ASN A 32 -11.40 1.19 1.30
CA ASN A 32 -11.65 2.56 1.73
C ASN A 32 -10.52 3.45 1.22
N SER A 33 -10.89 4.53 0.51
CA SER A 33 -9.91 5.44 -0.11
C SER A 33 -9.88 6.86 0.44
N LEU A 34 -10.27 7.07 1.70
CA LEU A 34 -10.30 8.41 2.32
C LEU A 34 -8.90 8.95 2.63
N ASP A 35 -7.96 8.09 3.01
CA ASP A 35 -6.61 8.47 3.42
C ASP A 35 -5.56 7.51 2.84
N GLY A 36 -5.44 7.51 1.51
CA GLY A 36 -4.70 6.50 0.75
C GLY A 36 -5.61 5.34 0.37
N LEU A 37 -5.06 4.13 0.24
CA LEU A 37 -5.78 2.91 -0.09
C LEU A 37 -5.73 1.95 1.11
N ARG A 38 -6.84 1.89 1.85
CA ARG A 38 -7.03 0.92 2.93
C ARG A 38 -7.84 -0.25 2.41
N LEU A 39 -7.29 -1.45 2.56
CA LEU A 39 -7.95 -2.71 2.26
C LEU A 39 -8.18 -3.43 3.59
N ASP A 40 -9.43 -3.64 3.95
CA ASP A 40 -9.82 -4.43 5.12
C ASP A 40 -10.22 -5.85 4.67
N PHE A 41 -9.62 -6.86 5.31
CA PHE A 41 -9.96 -8.28 5.18
C PHE A 41 -10.70 -8.75 6.43
N GLU A 42 -10.94 -10.05 6.58
CA GLU A 42 -11.64 -10.60 7.74
C GLU A 42 -10.88 -10.36 9.05
N ASN A 43 -9.58 -10.69 9.09
CA ASN A 43 -8.74 -10.65 10.30
C ASN A 43 -7.44 -9.84 10.09
N SER A 44 -7.39 -9.02 9.04
CA SER A 44 -6.22 -8.22 8.70
C SER A 44 -6.60 -6.95 7.96
N SER A 45 -5.70 -5.98 7.93
CA SER A 45 -5.82 -4.80 7.08
C SER A 45 -4.47 -4.40 6.52
N ILE A 46 -4.50 -3.73 5.36
CA ILE A 46 -3.35 -3.03 4.80
C ILE A 46 -3.74 -1.61 4.42
N LEU A 47 -2.86 -0.65 4.72
CA LEU A 47 -2.97 0.74 4.34
C LEU A 47 -1.75 1.16 3.53
N ILE A 48 -1.99 1.58 2.29
CA ILE A 48 -0.98 2.13 1.38
C ILE A 48 -1.27 3.60 1.19
N ARG A 49 -0.37 4.49 1.62
CA ARG A 49 -0.59 5.94 1.54
C ARG A 49 0.68 6.73 1.31
N ALA A 50 0.55 7.91 0.73
CA ALA A 50 1.64 8.88 0.69
C ALA A 50 1.90 9.42 2.10
N SER A 51 3.17 9.58 2.47
CA SER A 51 3.53 10.27 3.71
C SER A 51 3.33 11.77 3.54
N GLY A 52 2.60 12.42 4.45
CA GLY A 52 2.35 13.87 4.38
C GLY A 52 3.61 14.72 4.58
N THR A 53 4.60 14.21 5.31
CA THR A 53 5.78 14.97 5.76
C THR A 53 7.11 14.44 5.22
N GLU A 54 7.09 13.35 4.45
CA GLU A 54 8.32 12.70 3.95
C GLU A 54 8.15 12.25 2.50
N PRO A 55 9.25 12.15 1.73
CA PRO A 55 9.24 11.67 0.34
C PRO A 55 9.18 10.14 0.29
N LYS A 56 8.10 9.56 0.82
CA LYS A 56 7.89 8.10 0.84
C LYS A 56 6.42 7.71 0.81
N ILE A 57 6.16 6.49 0.37
CA ILE A 57 4.89 5.79 0.48
C ILE A 57 4.97 4.84 1.67
N ARG A 58 3.97 4.88 2.54
CA ARG A 58 3.86 4.03 3.72
C ARG A 58 2.99 2.82 3.39
N VAL A 59 3.47 1.64 3.75
CA VAL A 59 2.71 0.39 3.73
C VAL A 59 2.59 -0.07 5.17
N ILE A 60 1.37 -0.12 5.69
CA ILE A 60 1.09 -0.49 7.08
C ILE A 60 0.16 -1.69 7.04
N VAL A 61 0.52 -2.76 7.73
CA VAL A 61 -0.27 -3.99 7.80
C VAL A 61 -0.59 -4.29 9.27
N GLU A 62 -1.83 -4.62 9.55
CA GLU A 62 -2.29 -5.09 10.86
C GLU A 62 -2.86 -6.49 10.68
N SER A 63 -2.34 -7.46 11.43
CA SER A 63 -2.87 -8.82 11.50
C SER A 63 -2.35 -9.51 12.76
N GLU A 64 -3.14 -10.42 13.32
CA GLU A 64 -2.72 -11.31 14.42
C GLU A 64 -1.94 -12.54 13.91
N ASP A 65 -2.04 -12.84 12.61
CA ASP A 65 -1.29 -13.91 11.96
C ASP A 65 -0.01 -13.36 11.32
N GLN A 66 1.14 -13.86 11.77
CA GLN A 66 2.45 -13.40 11.30
C GLN A 66 2.70 -13.73 9.82
N GLY A 67 2.21 -14.87 9.33
CA GLY A 67 2.36 -15.27 7.94
C GLY A 67 1.53 -14.37 7.01
N GLU A 68 0.30 -14.05 7.42
CA GLU A 68 -0.57 -13.11 6.71
C GLU A 68 0.01 -11.69 6.71
N LEU A 69 0.56 -11.26 7.84
CA LEU A 69 1.24 -9.97 7.95
C LEU A 69 2.41 -9.87 6.95
N GLU A 70 3.27 -10.89 6.91
CA GLU A 70 4.42 -10.93 5.99
C GLU A 70 3.98 -10.99 4.52
N ARG A 71 2.94 -11.78 4.22
CA ARG A 71 2.35 -11.91 2.89
C ARG A 71 1.82 -10.56 2.39
N LEU A 72 0.94 -9.92 3.16
CA LEU A 72 0.35 -8.62 2.82
C LEU A 72 1.42 -7.53 2.70
N MET A 73 2.41 -7.53 3.59
CA MET A 73 3.52 -6.59 3.57
C MET A 73 4.39 -6.76 2.30
N GLY A 74 4.62 -8.00 1.88
CA GLY A 74 5.31 -8.34 0.64
C GLY A 74 4.56 -7.80 -0.59
N ILE A 75 3.27 -8.15 -0.71
CA ILE A 75 2.42 -7.70 -1.82
C ILE A 75 2.34 -6.18 -1.84
N GLY A 76 2.09 -5.53 -0.70
CA GLY A 76 2.02 -4.08 -0.58
C GLY A 76 3.27 -3.36 -1.09
N LYS A 77 4.46 -3.82 -0.70
CA LYS A 77 5.72 -3.27 -1.23
C LYS A 77 5.88 -3.53 -2.73
N GLN A 78 5.46 -4.70 -3.22
CA GLN A 78 5.56 -5.05 -4.63
C GLN A 78 4.68 -4.15 -5.51
N VAL A 79 3.39 -4.00 -5.18
CA VAL A 79 2.46 -3.16 -5.96
C VAL A 79 2.88 -1.69 -5.96
N VAL A 80 3.40 -1.18 -4.83
CA VAL A 80 3.95 0.18 -4.76
C VAL A 80 5.15 0.35 -5.68
N ASN A 81 6.06 -0.63 -5.72
CA ASN A 81 7.22 -0.57 -6.62
C ASN A 81 6.85 -0.69 -8.10
N ILE A 82 5.83 -1.48 -8.44
CA ILE A 82 5.30 -1.57 -9.81
C ILE A 82 4.71 -0.22 -10.20
N ALA A 83 3.77 0.31 -9.41
CA ALA A 83 3.15 1.60 -9.65
C ALA A 83 4.19 2.74 -9.77
N LYS A 84 5.23 2.72 -8.93
CA LYS A 84 6.34 3.70 -8.99
C LYS A 84 7.10 3.67 -10.31
N ARG A 85 7.21 2.52 -11.00
CA ARG A 85 7.87 2.42 -12.31
C ARG A 85 6.97 2.90 -13.46
N GLU A 86 5.67 2.91 -13.24
CA GLU A 86 4.67 3.31 -14.24
C GLU A 86 4.34 4.80 -14.19
N VAL A 87 4.65 5.46 -13.08
CA VAL A 87 4.55 6.93 -12.94
C VAL A 87 5.87 7.55 -13.44
N PRO A 88 5.82 8.44 -14.44
CA PRO A 88 6.99 9.05 -15.09
C PRO A 88 7.77 10.01 -14.19
#